data_AF-A0A1R2CNC7-F1
#
_entry.id   AF-A0A1R2CNC7-F1
#
_cell.length_a   1.000
_cell.length_b   1.000
_cell.length_c   1.000
_cell.angle_alpha   90.00
_cell.angle_beta   90.00
_cell.angle_gamma   90.00
#
_symmetry.space_group_name_H-M   'P 1'
#
loop_
_entity.id
_entity.type
_entity.pdbx_description
1 polymer ?
#
loop_
_entity_poly.entity_id
_entity_poly.type
_entity_poly.pdbx_seq_one_letter_code
_entity_poly.pdbx_strand_id
1 'polypeptide(L)'
;MDWDPFNFKKFGDSASKILRGLFFASLIFGGLSILFFFISLFTGGSTSISTVSTWKDNDIEKFLSTMSMKMKIMPSQGHGVQETMNWTNIESQSIKDILKKNNLDKYTPSYHLYSKDTAMKFATFIFTDEMVPAGDSQEKCVYFELAPSSDRKNPLAYKPLEDMPECSRSKNGWWNFHDPKIGIDLPTWFQNELTLDCTGKSCIEKCTKKNGLWILKADNVHGICYTYDIITQICITVEITTDTFGNIHWVYTGGCYANNNPGVYIPAKPGNIYRFNNIPIYVRARNDPYVQLQHKNEKIVVNDQSSGNFMRTMSILFFIIALGTGIGCAVYYKRKRLKQRL
;
A
#
# COMPACT_ATOMS: atom_id res chain seq x y z
N MET A 1 -55.69 -0.91 47.88
CA MET A 1 -56.00 -1.73 46.70
C MET A 1 -54.66 -2.04 46.04
N ASP A 2 -54.08 -3.19 46.35
CA ASP A 2 -52.75 -3.56 45.87
C ASP A 2 -52.85 -3.99 44.41
N TRP A 3 -52.63 -3.02 43.54
CA TRP A 3 -52.46 -3.29 42.12
C TRP A 3 -51.03 -3.76 41.91
N ASP A 4 -50.82 -5.07 41.94
CA ASP A 4 -49.58 -5.70 41.48
C ASP A 4 -49.66 -5.86 39.95
N PRO A 5 -48.97 -5.01 39.16
CA PRO A 5 -48.94 -5.10 37.70
C PRO A 5 -48.38 -6.42 37.18
N PHE A 6 -47.65 -7.18 38.01
CA PHE A 6 -46.92 -8.38 37.62
C PHE A 6 -47.66 -9.69 37.98
N ASN A 7 -48.81 -9.60 38.64
CA ASN A 7 -49.59 -10.79 38.99
C ASN A 7 -50.43 -11.31 37.80
N PHE A 8 -49.76 -11.97 36.85
CA PHE A 8 -50.39 -12.54 35.65
C PHE A 8 -51.25 -13.79 35.92
N LYS A 9 -51.22 -14.35 37.14
CA LYS A 9 -52.01 -15.55 37.50
C LYS A 9 -53.52 -15.35 37.33
N LYS A 10 -53.98 -14.10 37.33
CA LYS A 10 -55.40 -13.72 37.17
C LYS A 10 -55.98 -13.98 35.77
N PHE A 11 -55.17 -14.29 34.75
CA PHE A 11 -55.63 -14.40 33.35
C PHE A 11 -55.82 -15.84 32.83
N GLY A 12 -55.78 -16.85 33.72
CA GLY A 12 -55.82 -18.26 33.34
C GLY A 12 -54.47 -18.76 32.81
N ASP A 13 -54.22 -20.06 32.88
CA ASP A 13 -52.87 -20.63 32.71
C ASP A 13 -52.24 -20.33 31.36
N SER A 14 -53.01 -20.41 30.27
CA SER A 14 -52.50 -20.15 28.92
C SER A 14 -52.10 -18.68 28.71
N ALA A 15 -52.94 -17.73 29.13
CA ALA A 15 -52.64 -16.30 28.98
C ALA A 15 -51.55 -15.83 29.94
N SER A 16 -51.50 -16.41 31.15
CA SER A 16 -50.43 -16.19 32.13
C SER A 16 -49.07 -16.62 31.57
N LYS A 17 -48.99 -17.78 30.90
CA LYS A 17 -47.77 -18.25 30.22
C LYS A 17 -47.32 -17.29 29.11
N ILE A 18 -48.25 -16.81 28.27
CA ILE A 18 -47.94 -15.88 27.18
C ILE A 18 -47.45 -14.52 27.71
N LEU A 19 -48.14 -13.95 28.69
CA LEU A 19 -47.75 -12.66 29.32
C LEU A 19 -46.39 -12.75 29.99
N ARG A 20 -46.12 -13.83 30.72
CA ARG A 20 -44.80 -14.10 31.30
C ARG A 20 -43.74 -14.22 30.21
N GLY A 21 -44.01 -14.96 29.15
CA GLY A 21 -43.09 -15.13 28.02
C GLY A 21 -42.69 -13.79 27.38
N LEU A 22 -43.68 -12.94 27.06
CA LEU A 22 -43.41 -11.62 26.46
C LEU A 22 -42.68 -10.67 27.42
N PHE A 23 -43.04 -10.69 28.71
CA PHE A 23 -42.39 -9.88 29.73
C PHE A 23 -40.92 -10.28 29.93
N PHE A 24 -40.65 -11.58 30.09
CA PHE A 24 -39.28 -12.07 30.23
C PHE A 24 -38.46 -11.86 28.96
N ALA A 25 -39.05 -12.02 27.77
CA ALA A 25 -38.38 -11.70 26.51
C ALA A 25 -37.97 -10.21 26.46
N SER A 26 -38.88 -9.30 26.82
CA SER A 26 -38.59 -7.86 26.86
C SER A 26 -37.45 -7.52 27.82
N LEU A 27 -37.42 -8.13 29.02
CA LEU A 27 -36.33 -7.96 29.98
C LEU A 27 -35.00 -8.52 29.48
N ILE A 28 -35.00 -9.72 28.89
CA ILE A 28 -33.78 -10.36 28.38
C ILE A 28 -33.19 -9.53 27.24
N PHE A 29 -34.01 -9.14 26.25
CA PHE A 29 -33.53 -8.34 25.12
C PHE A 29 -33.13 -6.92 25.54
N GLY A 30 -33.82 -6.32 26.52
CA GLY A 30 -33.42 -5.04 27.10
C GLY A 30 -32.06 -5.13 27.81
N GLY A 31 -31.85 -6.16 28.62
CA GLY A 31 -30.57 -6.42 29.29
C GLY A 31 -29.43 -6.68 28.30
N LEU A 32 -29.68 -7.50 27.27
CA LEU A 32 -28.71 -7.72 26.18
C LEU A 32 -28.39 -6.43 25.43
N SER A 33 -29.38 -5.60 25.11
CA SER A 33 -29.16 -4.31 24.45
C SER A 33 -28.20 -3.41 25.23
N ILE A 34 -28.40 -3.31 26.54
CA ILE A 34 -27.53 -2.54 27.45
C ILE A 34 -26.13 -3.16 27.52
N LEU A 35 -26.02 -4.48 27.65
CA LEU A 35 -24.74 -5.19 27.69
C LEU A 35 -23.94 -4.96 26.40
N PHE A 36 -24.56 -5.13 25.23
CA PHE A 36 -23.92 -4.89 23.93
C PHE A 36 -23.57 -3.41 23.72
N PHE A 37 -24.36 -2.48 24.27
CA PHE A 37 -24.01 -1.06 24.27
C PHE A 37 -22.74 -0.81 25.10
N PHE A 38 -22.65 -1.35 26.31
CA PHE A 38 -21.44 -1.23 27.13
C PHE A 38 -20.24 -1.91 26.48
N ILE A 39 -20.40 -3.13 25.95
CA ILE A 39 -19.35 -3.80 25.18
C ILE A 39 -18.92 -2.90 24.02
N SER A 40 -19.84 -2.27 23.28
CA SER A 40 -19.48 -1.35 22.19
C SER A 40 -18.68 -0.12 22.64
N LEU A 41 -18.83 0.33 23.89
CA LEU A 41 -18.00 1.40 24.47
C LEU A 41 -16.58 0.94 24.79
N PHE A 42 -16.35 -0.36 25.02
CA PHE A 42 -15.06 -0.93 25.41
C PHE A 42 -14.37 -1.74 24.30
N THR A 43 -15.10 -2.28 23.32
CA THR A 43 -14.58 -3.06 22.19
C THR A 43 -14.41 -2.20 20.95
N GLY A 44 -13.52 -1.22 21.05
CA GLY A 44 -12.95 -0.55 19.87
C GLY A 44 -11.84 -1.41 19.27
N GLY A 45 -12.10 -2.02 18.10
CA GLY A 45 -11.15 -2.83 17.32
C GLY A 45 -11.42 -4.34 17.46
N SER A 46 -11.28 -5.21 16.45
CA SER A 46 -10.66 -5.11 15.13
C SER A 46 -11.36 -6.09 14.18
N THR A 47 -11.76 -5.64 12.98
CA THR A 47 -12.07 -6.56 11.88
C THR A 47 -10.90 -6.55 10.91
N SER A 48 -10.26 -7.70 10.73
CA SER A 48 -9.13 -7.88 9.83
C SER A 48 -9.56 -7.64 8.38
N ILE A 49 -9.18 -6.46 7.88
CA ILE A 49 -9.08 -6.13 6.46
C ILE A 49 -7.71 -5.44 6.37
N SER A 50 -6.88 -5.86 5.42
CA SER A 50 -5.51 -5.37 5.21
C SER A 50 -5.51 -3.86 4.97
N THR A 51 -5.03 -3.14 5.98
CA THR A 51 -5.18 -1.71 6.11
C THR A 51 -3.98 -1.20 6.90
N VAL A 52 -3.60 0.07 6.71
CA VAL A 52 -2.44 0.71 7.36
C VAL A 52 -2.36 0.48 8.88
N SER A 53 -3.43 0.01 9.53
CA SER A 53 -3.42 -0.48 10.92
C SER A 53 -2.34 -1.53 11.21
N THR A 54 -2.05 -2.47 10.30
CA THR A 54 -1.02 -3.51 10.56
C THR A 54 0.41 -2.94 10.58
N TRP A 55 0.62 -1.73 10.06
CA TRP A 55 1.92 -1.04 10.16
C TRP A 55 2.32 -0.84 11.63
N LYS A 56 1.35 -0.46 12.46
CA LYS A 56 1.57 -0.22 13.89
C LYS A 56 1.60 -1.53 14.69
N ASP A 57 0.79 -2.50 14.31
CA ASP A 57 0.62 -3.74 15.07
C ASP A 57 1.82 -4.70 14.93
N ASN A 58 2.54 -4.64 13.80
CA ASN A 58 3.60 -5.59 13.49
C ASN A 58 5.03 -5.09 13.80
N ASP A 59 5.19 -3.92 14.43
CA ASP A 59 6.51 -3.36 14.75
C ASP A 59 7.49 -3.35 13.54
N ILE A 60 6.97 -3.22 12.32
CA ILE A 60 7.76 -3.41 11.08
C ILE A 60 8.88 -2.38 11.00
N GLU A 61 8.63 -1.16 11.47
CA GLU A 61 9.66 -0.14 11.64
C GLU A 61 10.83 -0.65 12.48
N LYS A 62 10.54 -1.27 13.62
CA LYS A 62 11.56 -1.82 14.51
C LYS A 62 12.32 -2.94 13.80
N PHE A 63 11.63 -3.86 13.12
CA PHE A 63 12.30 -4.93 12.37
C PHE A 63 13.21 -4.40 11.27
N LEU A 64 12.71 -3.51 10.40
CA LEU A 64 13.51 -2.91 9.34
C LEU A 64 14.73 -2.14 9.88
N SER A 65 14.57 -1.44 11.01
CA SER A 65 15.66 -0.72 11.67
C SER A 65 16.76 -1.63 12.21
N THR A 66 16.43 -2.88 12.53
CA THR A 66 17.40 -3.88 12.98
C THR A 66 18.16 -4.54 11.84
N MET A 67 17.82 -4.26 10.58
CA MET A 67 18.49 -4.83 9.42
C MET A 67 19.48 -3.83 8.81
N SER A 68 20.60 -4.35 8.30
CA SER A 68 21.51 -3.62 7.43
C SER A 68 21.29 -4.11 6.01
N MET A 69 21.06 -3.17 5.09
CA MET A 69 20.82 -3.47 3.69
C MET A 69 21.97 -2.97 2.82
N LYS A 70 22.31 -3.77 1.81
CA LYS A 70 23.21 -3.38 0.74
C LYS A 70 22.51 -3.53 -0.60
N MET A 71 22.91 -2.70 -1.55
CA MET A 71 22.44 -2.76 -2.92
C MET A 71 23.61 -2.84 -3.90
N LYS A 72 23.34 -3.35 -5.10
CA LYS A 72 24.28 -3.35 -6.22
C LYS A 72 23.52 -3.16 -7.53
N ILE A 73 24.07 -2.35 -8.43
CA ILE A 73 23.49 -2.09 -9.75
C ILE A 73 24.35 -2.77 -10.81
N MET A 74 23.73 -3.56 -11.68
CA MET A 74 24.39 -4.40 -12.67
C MET A 74 23.92 -4.06 -14.10
N PRO A 75 24.77 -4.26 -15.14
CA PRO A 75 26.17 -4.69 -15.05
C PRO A 75 27.01 -3.62 -14.35
N SER A 76 27.89 -4.05 -13.45
CA SER A 76 28.72 -3.11 -12.71
C SER A 76 29.78 -2.52 -13.62
N GLN A 77 29.86 -1.19 -13.68
CA GLN A 77 31.00 -0.51 -14.30
C GLN A 77 32.19 -0.61 -13.34
N GLY A 78 33.22 -1.40 -13.70
CA GLY A 78 34.41 -1.64 -12.86
C GLY A 78 34.21 -2.67 -11.74
N HIS A 79 34.89 -2.49 -10.59
CA HIS A 79 34.68 -3.30 -9.40
C HIS A 79 33.34 -2.93 -8.76
N GLY A 80 32.23 -3.51 -9.25
CA GLY A 80 30.88 -3.21 -8.76
C GLY A 80 30.78 -3.26 -7.25
N VAL A 81 30.80 -2.09 -6.62
CA VAL A 81 30.79 -1.94 -5.18
C VAL A 81 29.35 -2.17 -4.72
N GLN A 82 29.17 -3.15 -3.84
CA GLN A 82 27.96 -3.25 -3.04
C GLN A 82 27.94 -2.08 -2.05
N GLU A 83 26.84 -1.35 -2.02
CA GLU A 83 26.73 -0.14 -1.22
C GLU A 83 25.70 -0.29 -0.12
N THR A 84 26.09 0.12 1.08
CA THR A 84 25.18 0.14 2.22
C THR A 84 24.14 1.24 2.06
N MET A 85 22.88 0.86 2.24
CA MET A 85 21.75 1.78 2.31
C MET A 85 21.61 2.31 3.75
N ASN A 86 21.20 3.57 3.88
CA ASN A 86 21.01 4.20 5.19
C ASN A 86 19.58 4.00 5.66
N TRP A 87 19.40 3.54 6.89
CA TRP A 87 18.11 3.61 7.56
C TRP A 87 17.68 5.07 7.76
N THR A 88 16.40 5.37 7.53
CA THR A 88 15.81 6.68 7.84
C THR A 88 14.33 6.56 8.19
N ASN A 89 13.88 7.49 9.03
CA ASN A 89 12.47 7.72 9.38
C ASN A 89 12.03 9.15 8.99
N ILE A 90 12.76 9.79 8.06
CA ILE A 90 12.50 11.16 7.62
C ILE A 90 12.03 11.15 6.17
N GLU A 91 10.75 11.42 5.97
CA GLU A 91 10.16 11.55 4.63
C GLU A 91 10.49 12.88 3.95
N SER A 92 10.52 12.82 2.62
CA SER A 92 10.53 14.02 1.77
C SER A 92 9.26 14.85 1.98
N GLN A 93 9.35 16.16 1.78
CA GLN A 93 8.19 17.05 1.98
C GLN A 93 7.01 16.69 1.07
N SER A 94 7.27 16.32 -0.19
CA SER A 94 6.23 15.91 -1.12
C SER A 94 5.48 14.66 -0.66
N ILE A 95 6.18 13.67 -0.10
CA ILE A 95 5.55 12.46 0.46
C ILE A 95 4.76 12.82 1.73
N LYS A 96 5.30 13.68 2.60
CA LYS A 96 4.59 14.18 3.80
C LYS A 96 3.27 14.86 3.44
N ASP A 97 3.28 15.71 2.41
CA ASP A 97 2.07 16.43 1.96
C ASP A 97 1.02 15.45 1.42
N ILE A 98 1.44 14.40 0.71
CA ILE A 98 0.56 13.32 0.23
C ILE A 98 -0.02 12.53 1.41
N LEU A 99 0.80 12.13 2.38
CA LEU A 99 0.35 11.39 3.57
C LEU A 99 -0.64 12.23 4.38
N LYS A 100 -0.32 13.50 4.64
CA LYS A 100 -1.17 14.44 5.37
C LYS A 100 -2.51 14.67 4.68
N LYS A 101 -2.53 14.84 3.35
CA LYS A 101 -3.78 14.98 2.57
C LYS A 101 -4.71 13.78 2.73
N ASN A 102 -4.17 12.61 3.06
CA ASN A 102 -4.92 11.37 3.27
C ASN A 102 -5.04 10.96 4.75
N ASN A 103 -4.69 11.84 5.70
CA ASN A 103 -4.70 11.56 7.15
C ASN A 103 -3.83 10.36 7.58
N LEU A 104 -2.73 10.12 6.86
CA LEU A 104 -1.76 9.05 7.13
C LEU A 104 -0.42 9.57 7.67
N ASP A 105 -0.30 10.86 7.94
CA ASP A 105 0.89 11.50 8.53
C ASP A 105 1.10 11.13 10.01
N LYS A 106 0.11 10.49 10.65
CA LYS A 106 0.22 9.92 12.00
C LYS A 106 1.10 8.67 12.09
N TYR A 107 1.43 8.04 10.95
CA TYR A 107 2.25 6.84 10.92
C TYR A 107 3.72 7.22 10.71
N THR A 108 4.61 6.67 11.53
CA THR A 108 6.05 6.88 11.37
C THR A 108 6.52 6.19 10.10
N PRO A 109 7.10 6.92 9.14
CA PRO A 109 7.68 6.32 7.95
C PRO A 109 8.95 5.56 8.34
N SER A 110 9.22 4.45 7.66
CA SER A 110 10.40 3.63 7.96
C SER A 110 10.89 2.91 6.72
N TYR A 111 12.12 3.19 6.30
CA TYR A 111 12.67 2.61 5.09
C TYR A 111 14.19 2.71 5.04
N HIS A 112 14.78 1.89 4.17
CA HIS A 112 16.18 2.02 3.77
C HIS A 112 16.27 2.93 2.56
N LEU A 113 17.16 3.92 2.62
CA LEU A 113 17.40 4.92 1.60
C LEU A 113 18.85 4.89 1.15
N TYR A 114 19.05 4.71 -0.15
CA TYR A 114 20.27 5.14 -0.79
C TYR A 114 20.03 6.48 -1.49
N SER A 115 20.68 7.53 -0.99
CA SER A 115 20.60 8.90 -1.53
C SER A 115 21.97 9.48 -1.86
N LYS A 116 23.01 8.63 -1.92
CA LYS A 116 24.36 9.04 -2.32
C LYS A 116 24.46 9.09 -3.85
N ASP A 117 25.64 9.48 -4.33
CA ASP A 117 25.91 9.60 -5.75
C ASP A 117 25.66 8.27 -6.50
N THR A 118 24.79 8.34 -7.50
CA THR A 118 24.50 7.30 -8.50
C THR A 118 25.21 7.57 -9.82
N ALA A 119 26.11 8.55 -9.88
CA ALA A 119 26.97 8.79 -11.03
C ALA A 119 27.66 7.50 -11.46
N MET A 120 27.78 7.32 -12.77
CA MET A 120 28.40 6.15 -13.42
C MET A 120 27.67 4.81 -13.23
N LYS A 121 26.60 4.74 -12.41
CA LYS A 121 25.77 3.53 -12.30
C LYS A 121 24.74 3.42 -13.41
N PHE A 122 24.28 4.57 -13.89
CA PHE A 122 23.38 4.71 -15.01
C PHE A 122 24.09 5.41 -16.17
N ALA A 123 23.69 5.07 -17.39
CA ALA A 123 24.23 5.72 -18.58
C ALA A 123 23.76 7.18 -18.65
N THR A 124 24.63 8.09 -19.09
CA THR A 124 24.22 9.48 -19.35
C THR A 124 23.27 9.50 -20.55
N PHE A 125 22.13 10.16 -20.37
CA PHE A 125 21.15 10.37 -21.43
C PHE A 125 21.29 11.79 -21.97
N ILE A 126 21.69 11.91 -23.23
CA ILE A 126 21.85 13.18 -23.95
C ILE A 126 20.64 13.30 -24.88
N PHE A 127 19.80 14.31 -24.66
CA PHE A 127 18.62 14.54 -25.49
C PHE A 127 18.68 15.93 -26.10
N THR A 128 19.33 16.02 -27.27
CA THR A 128 19.62 17.28 -27.97
C THR A 128 19.32 17.12 -29.46
N ASP A 129 19.20 18.22 -30.20
CA ASP A 129 18.96 18.20 -31.65
C ASP A 129 20.04 17.43 -32.45
N GLU A 130 21.25 17.36 -31.91
CA GLU A 130 22.38 16.63 -32.51
C GLU A 130 22.42 15.14 -32.11
N MET A 131 21.72 14.75 -31.03
CA MET A 131 21.83 13.42 -30.45
C MET A 131 20.48 12.99 -29.87
N VAL A 132 19.83 12.08 -30.60
CA VAL A 132 18.58 11.43 -30.22
C VAL A 132 18.86 9.95 -29.99
N PRO A 133 18.90 9.47 -28.74
CA PRO A 133 19.20 8.07 -28.45
C PRO A 133 18.16 7.15 -29.06
N ALA A 134 18.57 6.18 -29.86
CA ALA A 134 17.65 5.24 -30.48
C ALA A 134 17.16 4.22 -29.45
N GLY A 135 15.84 4.14 -29.26
CA GLY A 135 15.20 3.14 -28.42
C GLY A 135 15.33 3.37 -26.90
N ASP A 136 14.81 2.40 -26.17
CA ASP A 136 14.90 2.33 -24.72
C ASP A 136 16.35 2.14 -24.25
N SER A 137 16.63 2.60 -23.04
CA SER A 137 17.90 2.31 -22.40
C SER A 137 18.10 0.81 -22.21
N GLN A 138 19.36 0.38 -22.14
CA GLN A 138 19.67 -0.94 -21.62
C GLN A 138 19.18 -1.05 -20.16
N GLU A 139 18.40 -2.09 -19.89
CA GLU A 139 17.95 -2.43 -18.54
C GLU A 139 19.16 -2.66 -17.60
N LYS A 140 19.11 -1.97 -16.46
CA LYS A 140 19.98 -2.23 -15.32
C LYS A 140 19.27 -3.16 -14.36
N CYS A 141 20.01 -4.03 -13.69
CA CYS A 141 19.45 -4.88 -12.65
C CYS A 141 19.90 -4.40 -11.28
N VAL A 142 18.94 -4.08 -10.42
CA VAL A 142 19.21 -3.64 -9.04
C VAL A 142 19.00 -4.81 -8.10
N TYR A 143 20.07 -5.22 -7.44
CA TYR A 143 20.12 -6.33 -6.48
C TYR A 143 20.20 -5.79 -5.06
N PHE A 144 19.54 -6.49 -4.14
CA PHE A 144 19.52 -6.15 -2.72
C PHE A 144 19.87 -7.37 -1.86
N GLU A 145 20.62 -7.13 -0.81
CA GLU A 145 20.91 -8.12 0.23
C GLU A 145 20.84 -7.49 1.61
N LEU A 146 20.53 -8.31 2.61
CA LEU A 146 20.31 -7.87 3.98
C LEU A 146 20.98 -8.80 4.98
N ALA A 147 21.38 -8.23 6.11
CA ALA A 147 21.88 -8.94 7.27
C ALA A 147 21.30 -8.29 8.54
N PRO A 148 21.21 -9.02 9.66
CA PRO A 148 21.01 -8.38 10.96
C PRO A 148 22.07 -7.31 11.21
N SER A 149 21.69 -6.19 11.82
CA SER A 149 22.62 -5.08 12.09
C SER A 149 23.75 -5.46 13.03
N SER A 150 23.53 -6.45 13.91
CA SER A 150 24.57 -7.10 14.72
C SER A 150 25.70 -7.67 13.88
N ASP A 151 25.37 -8.17 12.68
CA ASP A 151 26.27 -8.91 11.80
C ASP A 151 26.68 -8.12 10.56
N ARG A 152 26.41 -6.80 10.51
CA ARG A 152 26.74 -5.92 9.38
C ARG A 152 28.21 -5.93 8.96
N LYS A 153 29.12 -6.32 9.85
CA LYS A 153 30.56 -6.44 9.59
C LYS A 153 30.95 -7.78 8.94
N ASN A 154 30.07 -8.78 8.96
CA ASN A 154 30.30 -10.11 8.39
C ASN A 154 29.70 -10.17 6.97
N PRO A 155 30.51 -10.18 5.90
CA PRO A 155 30.00 -10.26 4.53
C PRO A 155 29.15 -11.53 4.26
N LEU A 156 29.45 -12.64 4.93
CA LEU A 156 28.73 -13.92 4.74
C LEU A 156 27.33 -13.94 5.36
N ALA A 157 27.05 -13.00 6.26
CA ALA A 157 25.73 -12.85 6.89
C ALA A 157 24.71 -12.21 5.95
N TYR A 158 25.17 -11.50 4.91
CA TYR A 158 24.27 -10.90 3.92
C TYR A 158 23.64 -11.98 3.05
N LYS A 159 22.32 -11.96 2.99
CA LYS A 159 21.50 -12.84 2.15
C LYS A 159 20.69 -12.01 1.16
N PRO A 160 20.48 -12.49 -0.07
CA PRO A 160 19.59 -11.84 -1.01
C PRO A 160 18.17 -11.76 -0.44
N LEU A 161 17.40 -10.75 -0.85
CA LEU A 161 15.94 -10.80 -0.70
C LEU A 161 15.39 -12.04 -1.42
N GLU A 162 14.43 -12.70 -0.77
CA GLU A 162 13.74 -13.84 -1.36
C GLU A 162 12.82 -13.40 -2.50
N ASP A 163 12.56 -14.29 -3.44
CA ASP A 163 11.71 -14.08 -4.62
C ASP A 163 12.11 -12.92 -5.54
N MET A 164 13.36 -12.43 -5.47
CA MET A 164 13.87 -11.55 -6.51
C MET A 164 13.93 -12.28 -7.86
N PRO A 165 13.38 -11.69 -8.94
CA PRO A 165 13.34 -12.35 -10.23
C PRO A 165 14.75 -12.44 -10.85
N GLU A 166 14.91 -13.37 -11.80
CA GLU A 166 16.10 -13.43 -12.63
C GLU A 166 16.09 -12.23 -13.60
N CYS A 167 17.17 -11.48 -13.65
CA CYS A 167 17.26 -10.30 -14.50
C CYS A 167 17.49 -10.69 -15.97
N SER A 168 16.75 -10.04 -16.88
CA SER A 168 16.64 -10.36 -18.30
C SER A 168 17.99 -10.41 -19.01
N ARG A 169 18.91 -9.50 -18.64
CA ARG A 169 20.23 -9.35 -19.26
C ARG A 169 21.32 -10.21 -18.64
N SER A 170 21.03 -10.92 -17.56
CA SER A 170 22.00 -11.74 -16.82
C SER A 170 22.56 -12.90 -17.67
N LYS A 171 21.77 -13.39 -18.65
CA LYS A 171 22.12 -14.51 -19.55
C LYS A 171 23.04 -14.13 -20.71
N ASN A 172 23.17 -12.84 -21.00
CA ASN A 172 23.83 -12.38 -22.24
C ASN A 172 25.36 -12.30 -22.14
N GLY A 173 25.97 -12.71 -21.02
CA GLY A 173 27.43 -12.76 -20.85
C GLY A 173 28.12 -11.41 -20.58
N TRP A 174 27.34 -10.32 -20.45
CA TRP A 174 27.89 -8.96 -20.23
C TRP A 174 28.17 -8.66 -18.76
N TRP A 175 27.75 -9.55 -17.86
CA TRP A 175 27.90 -9.38 -16.42
C TRP A 175 29.10 -10.16 -15.94
N ASN A 176 29.75 -9.68 -14.88
CA ASN A 176 30.85 -10.44 -14.30
C ASN A 176 30.34 -11.78 -13.79
N PHE A 177 31.20 -12.80 -13.81
CA PHE A 177 30.83 -14.15 -13.35
C PHE A 177 30.28 -14.13 -11.91
N HIS A 178 30.88 -13.30 -11.05
CA HIS A 178 30.49 -13.15 -9.64
C HIS A 178 29.32 -12.17 -9.39
N ASP A 179 28.79 -11.51 -10.42
CA ASP A 179 27.62 -10.64 -10.23
C ASP A 179 26.38 -11.51 -9.99
N PRO A 180 25.54 -11.19 -8.98
CA PRO A 180 24.23 -11.80 -8.82
C PRO A 180 23.46 -11.80 -10.14
N LYS A 181 22.66 -12.84 -10.41
CA LYS A 181 21.83 -12.92 -11.64
C LYS A 181 20.36 -12.59 -11.37
N ILE A 182 20.03 -12.33 -10.11
CA ILE A 182 18.69 -11.93 -9.64
C ILE A 182 18.68 -10.46 -9.25
N GLY A 183 17.52 -9.85 -9.29
CA GLY A 183 17.29 -8.46 -8.94
C GLY A 183 16.12 -7.90 -9.74
N ILE A 184 16.08 -6.59 -9.91
CA ILE A 184 14.96 -5.91 -10.55
C ILE A 184 15.47 -5.19 -11.79
N ASP A 185 14.93 -5.54 -12.95
CA ASP A 185 15.23 -4.87 -14.21
C ASP A 185 14.59 -3.48 -14.25
N LEU A 186 15.41 -2.49 -14.55
CA LEU A 186 15.10 -1.07 -14.52
C LEU A 186 15.78 -0.38 -15.70
N PRO A 187 15.04 -0.02 -16.75
CA PRO A 187 15.54 0.90 -17.75
C PRO A 187 15.74 2.29 -17.12
N THR A 188 16.79 2.99 -17.55
CA THR A 188 17.06 4.38 -17.18
C THR A 188 16.15 5.36 -17.94
N TRP A 189 15.77 5.02 -19.17
CA TRP A 189 14.78 5.76 -19.95
C TRP A 189 14.00 4.85 -20.89
N PHE A 190 12.81 5.31 -21.27
CA PHE A 190 11.98 4.76 -22.34
C PHE A 190 11.87 5.75 -23.49
N GLN A 191 11.86 5.25 -24.72
CA GLN A 191 11.53 6.01 -25.92
C GLN A 191 10.04 5.83 -26.25
N ASN A 192 9.36 6.95 -26.43
CA ASN A 192 7.98 6.99 -26.86
C ASN A 192 7.90 7.65 -28.25
N GLU A 193 7.41 6.91 -29.24
CA GLU A 193 7.16 7.43 -30.58
C GLU A 193 5.74 8.00 -30.67
N LEU A 194 5.62 9.27 -31.06
CA LEU A 194 4.34 9.93 -31.28
C LEU A 194 4.16 10.24 -32.77
N THR A 195 3.15 9.64 -33.37
CA THR A 195 2.68 10.00 -34.71
C THR A 195 1.80 11.25 -34.60
N LEU A 196 2.21 12.33 -35.26
CA LEU A 196 1.48 13.59 -35.26
C LEU A 196 0.79 13.81 -36.61
N ASP A 197 -0.50 14.14 -36.57
CA ASP A 197 -1.26 14.56 -37.75
C ASP A 197 -1.05 16.07 -37.99
N CYS A 198 -0.07 16.40 -38.82
CA CYS A 198 0.36 17.75 -39.15
C CYS A 198 1.33 17.73 -40.35
N THR A 199 1.64 18.91 -40.90
CA THR A 199 2.65 19.07 -41.95
C THR A 199 3.62 20.21 -41.63
N GLY A 200 4.89 20.05 -42.01
CA GLY A 200 5.92 21.07 -41.91
C GLY A 200 6.13 21.63 -40.49
N LYS A 201 6.26 22.96 -40.38
CA LYS A 201 6.55 23.66 -39.11
C LYS A 201 5.55 23.38 -37.99
N SER A 202 4.29 23.11 -38.34
CA SER A 202 3.25 22.80 -37.36
C SER A 202 3.53 21.50 -36.59
N CYS A 203 4.25 20.53 -37.17
CA CYS A 203 4.65 19.32 -36.47
C CYS A 203 5.74 19.55 -35.44
N ILE A 204 6.71 20.40 -35.77
CA ILE A 204 7.79 20.75 -34.85
C ILE A 204 7.18 21.38 -33.60
N GLU A 205 6.31 22.39 -33.76
CA GLU A 205 5.65 23.05 -32.62
C GLU A 205 4.78 22.10 -31.79
N LYS A 206 3.99 21.24 -32.44
CA LYS A 206 3.17 20.23 -31.75
C LYS A 206 4.06 19.25 -30.97
N CYS A 207 5.18 18.84 -31.54
CA CYS A 207 6.13 17.93 -30.92
C CYS A 207 6.85 18.58 -29.71
N THR A 208 7.35 19.81 -29.87
CA THR A 208 8.00 20.56 -28.79
C THR A 208 7.05 20.78 -27.61
N LYS A 209 5.75 21.04 -27.86
CA LYS A 209 4.73 21.14 -26.80
C LYS A 209 4.55 19.85 -26.00
N LYS A 210 5.00 18.71 -26.51
CA LYS A 210 5.01 17.40 -25.84
C LYS A 210 6.37 17.05 -25.24
N ASN A 211 7.30 18.00 -25.15
CA ASN A 211 8.71 17.77 -24.80
C ASN A 211 9.40 16.76 -25.75
N GLY A 212 8.96 16.73 -27.01
CA GLY A 212 9.52 15.85 -28.01
C GLY A 212 10.43 16.56 -28.99
N LEU A 213 11.13 15.76 -29.77
CA LEU A 213 12.00 16.18 -30.86
C LEU A 213 11.52 15.59 -32.17
N TRP A 214 11.24 16.46 -33.14
CA TRP A 214 10.71 16.07 -34.44
C TRP A 214 11.86 15.68 -35.38
N ILE A 215 11.89 14.41 -35.78
CA ILE A 215 12.88 13.90 -36.74
C ILE A 215 12.17 13.58 -38.05
N LEU A 216 12.64 14.21 -39.13
CA LEU A 216 12.17 13.92 -40.48
C LEU A 216 12.64 12.53 -40.92
N LYS A 217 11.75 11.78 -41.57
CA LYS A 217 12.09 10.53 -42.26
C LYS A 217 12.83 10.85 -43.55
N ALA A 218 13.44 9.83 -44.15
CA ALA A 218 14.19 9.94 -45.40
C ALA A 218 13.36 10.50 -46.58
N ASP A 219 12.02 10.44 -46.51
CA ASP A 219 11.12 11.01 -47.51
C ASP A 219 10.98 12.54 -47.42
N ASN A 220 11.53 13.19 -46.37
CA ASN A 220 11.43 14.62 -46.08
C ASN A 220 10.00 15.19 -45.99
N VAL A 221 8.98 14.33 -45.95
CA VAL A 221 7.57 14.73 -45.89
C VAL A 221 6.96 14.33 -44.55
N HIS A 222 7.33 13.16 -44.05
CA HIS A 222 6.84 12.64 -42.78
C HIS A 222 7.96 12.68 -41.74
N GLY A 223 7.57 12.73 -40.47
CA GLY A 223 8.50 12.63 -39.36
C GLY A 223 7.90 11.87 -38.19
N ILE A 224 8.74 11.59 -37.20
CA ILE A 224 8.34 10.99 -35.93
C ILE A 224 8.69 11.99 -34.84
N CYS A 225 7.76 12.20 -33.91
CA CYS A 225 8.03 12.95 -32.71
C CYS A 225 8.54 11.99 -31.64
N TYR A 226 9.82 12.07 -31.30
CA TYR A 226 10.42 11.26 -30.25
C TYR A 226 10.30 11.98 -28.91
N THR A 227 9.69 11.31 -27.93
CA THR A 227 9.64 11.75 -26.53
C THR A 227 10.29 10.69 -25.66
N TYR A 228 10.78 11.07 -24.48
CA TYR A 228 11.43 10.14 -23.58
C TYR A 228 10.96 10.35 -22.17
N ASP A 229 10.82 9.25 -21.42
CA ASP A 229 10.59 9.28 -19.99
C ASP A 229 11.83 8.75 -19.28
N ILE A 230 12.39 9.55 -18.37
CA ILE A 230 13.64 9.27 -17.68
C ILE A 230 13.38 8.94 -16.21
N ILE A 231 14.14 7.99 -15.68
CA ILE A 231 14.00 7.57 -14.29
C ILE A 231 14.44 8.69 -13.34
N THR A 232 13.69 8.86 -12.25
CA THR A 232 13.99 9.85 -11.21
C THR A 232 14.05 9.28 -9.82
N GLN A 233 13.35 8.17 -9.57
CA GLN A 233 13.29 7.51 -8.27
C GLN A 233 13.11 6.01 -8.48
N ILE A 234 13.72 5.20 -7.61
CA ILE A 234 13.51 3.75 -7.56
C ILE A 234 12.97 3.40 -6.17
N CYS A 235 11.88 2.64 -6.09
CA CYS A 235 11.34 2.20 -4.81
C CYS A 235 10.81 0.78 -4.92
N ILE A 236 11.29 -0.09 -4.03
CA ILE A 236 10.90 -1.49 -3.97
C ILE A 236 10.21 -1.80 -2.64
N THR A 237 9.36 -2.82 -2.68
CA THR A 237 8.57 -3.29 -1.54
C THR A 237 9.07 -4.64 -1.05
N VAL A 238 9.14 -4.79 0.26
CA VAL A 238 9.47 -6.05 0.93
C VAL A 238 8.37 -6.43 1.91
N GLU A 239 8.14 -7.72 2.08
CA GLU A 239 7.23 -8.27 3.09
C GLU A 239 7.99 -9.20 4.02
N ILE A 240 7.65 -9.12 5.30
CA ILE A 240 8.18 -10.01 6.33
C ILE A 240 7.23 -11.19 6.43
N THR A 241 7.70 -12.38 6.09
CA THR A 241 6.96 -13.62 6.29
C THR A 241 7.64 -14.44 7.37
N THR A 242 6.86 -15.28 8.06
CA THR A 242 7.40 -16.21 9.05
C THR A 242 7.02 -17.61 8.61
N ASP A 243 8.00 -18.50 8.51
CA ASP A 243 7.76 -19.89 8.12
C ASP A 243 7.10 -20.69 9.27
N THR A 244 6.78 -21.95 9.00
CA THR A 244 6.20 -22.86 10.00
C THR A 244 7.11 -23.14 11.20
N PHE A 245 8.40 -22.80 11.11
CA PHE A 245 9.41 -23.01 12.14
C PHE A 245 9.73 -21.73 12.92
N GLY A 246 9.11 -20.60 12.59
CA GLY A 246 9.35 -19.31 13.23
C GLY A 246 10.54 -18.53 12.65
N ASN A 247 11.13 -18.97 11.54
CA ASN A 247 12.17 -18.22 10.85
C ASN A 247 11.57 -17.04 10.10
N ILE A 248 12.26 -15.90 10.16
CA ILE A 248 11.84 -14.67 9.51
C ILE A 248 12.46 -14.59 8.12
N HIS A 249 11.60 -14.39 7.12
CA HIS A 249 11.95 -14.27 5.72
C HIS A 249 11.61 -12.86 5.21
N TRP A 250 12.48 -12.32 4.35
CA TRP A 250 12.30 -11.01 3.73
C TRP A 250 12.09 -11.21 2.24
N VAL A 251 10.83 -11.09 1.82
CA VAL A 251 10.38 -11.42 0.48
C VAL A 251 10.20 -10.15 -0.34
N TYR A 252 10.73 -10.11 -1.56
CA TYR A 252 10.46 -9.03 -2.50
C TYR A 252 9.02 -9.14 -3.05
N THR A 253 8.25 -8.06 -2.96
CA THR A 253 6.82 -8.04 -3.34
C THR A 253 6.47 -7.08 -4.47
N GLY A 254 7.46 -6.58 -5.22
CA GLY A 254 7.26 -5.62 -6.31
C GLY A 254 7.72 -4.20 -5.99
N GLY A 255 7.35 -3.23 -6.83
CA GLY A 255 7.66 -1.81 -6.65
C GLY A 255 6.66 -1.03 -5.81
N CYS A 256 7.08 0.12 -5.26
CA CYS A 256 6.23 0.96 -4.41
C CYS A 256 5.19 1.78 -5.17
N TYR A 257 5.32 1.90 -6.49
CA TYR A 257 4.46 2.77 -7.29
C TYR A 257 3.29 1.99 -7.90
N ALA A 258 2.38 2.71 -8.56
CA ALA A 258 1.20 2.12 -9.19
C ALA A 258 1.57 0.92 -10.07
N ASN A 259 0.71 -0.11 -10.06
CA ASN A 259 0.91 -1.38 -10.78
C ASN A 259 2.20 -2.12 -10.38
N ASN A 260 2.62 -2.01 -9.11
CA ASN A 260 3.87 -2.59 -8.60
C ASN A 260 5.13 -2.13 -9.38
N ASN A 261 5.10 -0.95 -9.99
CA ASN A 261 6.25 -0.45 -10.75
C ASN A 261 7.37 0.00 -9.77
N PRO A 262 8.62 -0.45 -9.95
CA PRO A 262 9.74 -0.05 -9.10
C PRO A 262 10.31 1.34 -9.45
N GLY A 263 10.01 1.94 -10.60
CA GLY A 263 10.56 3.22 -11.04
C GLY A 263 9.52 4.32 -11.23
N VAL A 264 9.89 5.56 -10.89
CA VAL A 264 9.16 6.78 -11.32
C VAL A 264 9.91 7.41 -12.48
N TYR A 265 9.18 7.63 -13.58
CA TYR A 265 9.71 8.24 -14.78
C TYR A 265 9.02 9.58 -15.04
N ILE A 266 9.79 10.56 -15.49
CA ILE A 266 9.28 11.88 -15.88
C ILE A 266 9.65 12.20 -17.32
N PRO A 267 8.86 13.01 -18.03
CA PRO A 267 9.19 13.43 -19.38
C PRO A 267 10.53 14.20 -19.41
N ALA A 268 11.46 13.72 -20.24
CA ALA A 268 12.68 14.43 -20.54
C ALA A 268 12.39 15.63 -21.44
N LYS A 269 13.08 16.73 -21.18
CA LYS A 269 13.06 17.93 -22.02
C LYS A 269 14.21 17.89 -23.04
N PRO A 270 13.95 18.22 -24.32
CA PRO A 270 15.00 18.43 -25.32
C PRO A 270 15.98 19.54 -24.89
N GLY A 271 17.23 19.44 -25.35
CA GLY A 271 18.32 20.35 -25.01
C GLY A 271 19.06 20.03 -23.71
N ASN A 272 18.69 18.95 -23.00
CA ASN A 272 19.24 18.62 -21.69
C ASN A 272 20.13 17.37 -21.71
N ILE A 273 21.06 17.32 -20.75
CA ILE A 273 21.91 16.17 -20.46
C ILE A 273 21.58 15.66 -19.06
N TYR A 274 21.14 14.41 -18.96
CA TYR A 274 20.75 13.75 -17.72
C TYR A 274 21.82 12.74 -17.31
N ARG A 275 22.56 13.06 -16.26
CA ARG A 275 23.65 12.21 -15.75
C ARG A 275 23.23 11.22 -14.66
N PHE A 276 22.01 11.36 -14.14
CA PHE A 276 21.45 10.47 -13.11
C PHE A 276 22.32 10.35 -11.86
N ASN A 277 22.93 11.44 -11.41
CA ASN A 277 23.86 11.44 -10.27
C ASN A 277 23.18 11.24 -8.92
N ASN A 278 21.88 11.50 -8.77
CA ASN A 278 21.22 11.43 -7.46
C ASN A 278 19.83 10.80 -7.59
N ILE A 279 19.75 9.58 -8.11
CA ILE A 279 18.49 8.82 -8.09
C ILE A 279 18.33 8.22 -6.70
N PRO A 280 17.36 8.66 -5.88
CA PRO A 280 17.08 8.02 -4.62
C PRO A 280 16.51 6.62 -4.84
N ILE A 281 17.02 5.65 -4.08
CA ILE A 281 16.58 4.27 -4.08
C ILE A 281 16.04 3.92 -2.70
N TYR A 282 14.77 3.54 -2.65
CA TYR A 282 14.04 3.26 -1.42
C TYR A 282 13.74 1.76 -1.32
N VAL A 283 13.84 1.20 -0.12
CA VAL A 283 13.26 -0.10 0.22
C VAL A 283 12.27 0.08 1.36
N ARG A 284 10.99 -0.14 1.07
CA ARG A 284 9.85 0.06 1.97
C ARG A 284 9.17 -1.27 2.25
N ALA A 285 8.48 -1.37 3.38
CA ALA A 285 7.63 -2.53 3.61
C ALA A 285 6.33 -2.45 2.79
N ARG A 286 5.75 -3.59 2.42
CA ARG A 286 4.52 -3.70 1.60
C ARG A 286 3.35 -2.93 2.20
N ASN A 287 3.23 -2.92 3.52
CA ASN A 287 2.16 -2.24 4.25
C ASN A 287 2.52 -0.81 4.68
N ASP A 288 3.61 -0.23 4.16
CA ASP A 288 3.94 1.18 4.37
C ASP A 288 2.76 2.07 3.90
N PRO A 289 2.31 3.04 4.72
CA PRO A 289 1.19 3.92 4.38
C PRO A 289 1.32 4.58 3.01
N TYR A 290 2.53 4.99 2.63
CA TYR A 290 2.81 5.58 1.32
C TYR A 290 2.68 4.56 0.20
N VAL A 291 3.21 3.35 0.37
CA VAL A 291 3.10 2.26 -0.62
C VAL A 291 1.63 1.92 -0.86
N GLN A 292 0.86 1.76 0.22
CA GLN A 292 -0.57 1.49 0.18
C GLN A 292 -1.34 2.59 -0.56
N LEU A 293 -0.95 3.86 -0.41
CA LEU A 293 -1.51 4.99 -1.18
C LEU A 293 -1.24 4.91 -2.68
N GLN A 294 -0.03 4.51 -3.05
CA GLN A 294 0.35 4.42 -4.46
C GLN A 294 -0.33 3.25 -5.18
N HIS A 295 -0.64 2.18 -4.44
CA HIS A 295 -1.26 0.97 -4.98
C HIS A 295 -2.78 1.05 -5.16
N LYS A 296 -3.39 2.25 -5.10
CA LYS A 296 -4.80 2.70 -5.32
C LYS A 296 -5.94 1.71 -5.65
N ASN A 297 -5.66 0.58 -6.31
CA ASN A 297 -6.52 -0.59 -6.47
C ASN A 297 -6.72 -1.39 -5.17
N GLU A 298 -5.78 -1.31 -4.21
CA GLU A 298 -6.03 -1.78 -2.85
C GLU A 298 -6.84 -0.69 -2.14
N LYS A 299 -8.13 -0.92 -1.88
CA LYS A 299 -8.94 -0.01 -1.06
C LYS A 299 -8.22 0.15 0.27
N ILE A 300 -7.61 1.30 0.50
CA ILE A 300 -7.09 1.69 1.81
C ILE A 300 -8.31 1.93 2.68
N VAL A 301 -8.82 0.84 3.25
CA VAL A 301 -9.80 0.97 4.30
C VAL A 301 -8.99 1.52 5.47
N VAL A 302 -9.00 2.80 5.77
CA VAL A 302 -8.52 3.21 7.09
C VAL A 302 -9.55 2.64 8.04
N ASN A 303 -9.28 1.46 8.61
CA ASN A 303 -10.22 0.80 9.49
C ASN A 303 -10.22 1.58 10.81
N ASP A 304 -10.88 2.73 10.81
CA ASP A 304 -11.39 3.35 12.02
C ASP A 304 -12.50 2.40 12.54
N GLN A 305 -12.06 1.33 13.21
CA GLN A 305 -12.81 0.48 14.13
C GLN A 305 -14.28 0.18 13.74
N SER A 306 -14.49 -0.70 12.76
CA SER A 306 -15.82 -1.21 12.39
C SER A 306 -16.48 -2.15 13.45
N SER A 307 -15.75 -2.65 14.46
CA SER A 307 -16.33 -3.50 15.52
C SER A 307 -17.37 -2.77 16.38
N GLY A 308 -17.17 -1.46 16.62
CA GLY A 308 -18.13 -0.63 17.34
C GLY A 308 -19.46 -0.52 16.59
N ASN A 309 -19.44 -0.49 15.26
CA ASN A 309 -20.66 -0.39 14.44
C ASN A 309 -21.49 -1.67 14.47
N PHE A 310 -20.87 -2.87 14.45
CA PHE A 310 -21.62 -4.13 14.59
C PHE A 310 -22.27 -4.27 15.96
N MET A 311 -21.51 -4.04 17.05
CA MET A 311 -22.05 -4.13 18.41
C MET A 311 -23.12 -3.07 18.69
N ARG A 312 -22.96 -1.84 18.15
CA ARG A 312 -24.00 -0.80 18.18
C ARG A 312 -25.24 -1.20 17.39
N THR A 313 -25.09 -1.82 16.23
CA THR A 313 -26.21 -2.32 15.42
C THR A 313 -26.97 -3.41 16.14
N MET A 314 -26.27 -4.37 16.76
CA MET A 314 -26.89 -5.43 17.58
C MET A 314 -27.58 -4.87 18.82
N SER A 315 -26.99 -3.87 19.49
CA SER A 315 -27.61 -3.18 20.63
C SER A 315 -28.93 -2.52 20.23
N ILE A 316 -28.97 -1.82 19.08
CA ILE A 316 -30.19 -1.20 18.54
C ILE A 316 -31.24 -2.26 18.17
N LEU A 317 -30.84 -3.36 17.52
CA LEU A 317 -31.76 -4.43 17.15
C LEU A 317 -32.43 -5.06 18.38
N PHE A 318 -31.66 -5.38 19.42
CA PHE A 318 -32.21 -5.92 20.67
C PHE A 318 -33.11 -4.91 21.39
N PHE A 319 -32.80 -3.62 21.31
CA PHE A 319 -33.66 -2.57 21.85
C PHE A 319 -35.03 -2.55 21.15
N ILE A 320 -35.05 -2.64 19.81
CA ILE A 320 -36.29 -2.69 19.03
C ILE A 320 -37.13 -3.92 19.39
N ILE A 321 -36.50 -5.10 19.53
CA ILE A 321 -37.19 -6.34 19.94
C ILE A 321 -37.74 -6.20 21.37
N ALA A 322 -36.99 -5.59 22.29
CA ALA A 322 -37.42 -5.35 23.67
C ALA A 322 -38.64 -4.42 23.72
N LEU A 323 -38.65 -3.35 22.93
CA LEU A 323 -39.81 -2.45 22.79
C LEU A 323 -41.01 -3.17 22.17
N GLY A 324 -40.81 -3.92 21.07
CA GLY A 324 -41.88 -4.64 20.40
C GLY A 324 -42.56 -5.69 21.30
N THR A 325 -41.77 -6.46 22.04
CA THR A 325 -42.27 -7.44 23.01
C THR A 325 -42.95 -6.78 24.22
N GLY A 326 -42.42 -5.65 24.69
CA GLY A 326 -43.03 -4.85 25.77
C GLY A 326 -44.39 -4.27 25.37
N ILE A 327 -44.48 -3.65 24.18
CA ILE A 327 -45.74 -3.15 23.62
C ILE A 327 -46.72 -4.30 23.41
N GLY A 328 -46.27 -5.43 22.84
CA GLY A 328 -47.08 -6.63 22.66
C GLY A 328 -47.66 -7.16 23.97
N CYS A 329 -46.85 -7.20 25.03
CA CYS A 329 -47.29 -7.56 26.37
C CYS A 329 -48.38 -6.61 26.90
N ALA A 330 -48.16 -5.30 26.79
CA ALA A 330 -49.11 -4.28 27.25
C ALA A 330 -50.45 -4.34 26.49
N VAL A 331 -50.41 -4.48 25.16
CA VAL A 331 -51.62 -4.60 24.33
C VAL A 331 -52.38 -5.89 24.67
N TYR A 332 -51.67 -7.02 24.78
CA TYR A 332 -52.28 -8.30 25.12
C TYR A 332 -52.92 -8.28 26.51
N TYR A 333 -52.22 -7.71 27.51
CA TYR A 333 -52.73 -7.52 28.86
C TYR A 333 -54.02 -6.68 28.87
N LYS A 334 -54.01 -5.51 28.19
CA LYS A 334 -55.18 -4.64 28.08
C LYS A 334 -56.37 -5.38 27.46
N ARG A 335 -56.15 -6.12 26.38
CA ARG A 335 -57.19 -6.88 25.67
C ARG A 335 -57.78 -7.98 26.55
N LYS A 336 -56.95 -8.71 27.30
CA LYS A 336 -57.41 -9.75 28.24
C LYS A 336 -58.18 -9.17 29.43
N ARG A 337 -57.73 -8.03 29.97
CA ARG A 337 -58.43 -7.33 31.06
C ARG A 337 -59.81 -6.83 30.65
N LEU A 338 -59.96 -6.33 29.41
CA LEU A 338 -61.26 -5.92 28.88
C LEU A 338 -62.22 -7.11 28.75
N LYS A 339 -61.74 -8.27 28.30
CA LYS A 339 -62.53 -9.51 28.22
C LYS A 339 -62.96 -10.10 29.57
N GLN A 340 -62.35 -9.68 30.69
CA GLN A 340 -62.80 -10.09 32.03
C GLN A 340 -63.83 -9.14 32.64
N ARG A 341 -64.02 -7.96 32.03
CA ARG A 341 -65.01 -6.96 32.46
C ARG A 341 -66.31 -7.02 31.68
N LEU A 342 -66.26 -7.58 30.47
CA LEU A 342 -67.40 -8.04 29.68
C LEU A 342 -67.71 -9.46 30.11
#